data_AF-A0A3D5Z7F2-F1
#
_entry.id   AF-A0A3D5Z7F2-F1
#
_cell.length_a   1.000
_cell.length_b   1.000
_cell.length_c   1.000
_cell.angle_alpha   90.00
_cell.angle_beta   90.00
_cell.angle_gamma   90.00
#
_symmetry.space_group_name_H-M   'P 1'
#
loop_
_entity.id
_entity.type
_entity.pdbx_description
1 polymer ?
#
loop_
_entity_poly.entity_id
_entity_poly.type
_entity_poly.pdbx_seq_one_letter_code
_entity_poly.pdbx_strand_id
1 'polypeptide(L)'
;MDKYIIRMILDDFEKNFNLPVQIVYDSRTSIMKSNPEFKIGNSAAAFQDNNSKTIYLFSDTIEKIRKKNYFNKSGENDNGLTFLILASFHELEHYIQRIHPEKLREEKLDYPKVMLNMEDLIIKASMFLPDITKFDYHTFHDNLLLEIDADKKGTKNTRSFARYHKLPKVNQRYLNLMDEYNEFRINNYDIPIFVNEFIKIINQYPDMLRNRHWLDCDELIQFFNPDGTLKPINELMTIDSKLLPYFVSSLNCIKSINGLPINHEQICFVDKCLEFVIDEHNKKEKKLSEISLSHIQATLNELKKYTQVNGENSKTIRYMANENYYSYLHQVKQYFENLKKGLQEKGGYSR
;
A
#
# COMPACT_ATOMS: atom_id res chain seq x y z
N MET A 1 -33.09 -2.65 -1.89
CA MET A 1 -32.24 -2.17 -0.78
C MET A 1 -30.89 -1.71 -1.31
N ASP A 2 -30.13 -2.55 -2.01
CA ASP A 2 -28.77 -2.23 -2.50
C ASP A 2 -28.67 -0.95 -3.35
N LYS A 3 -29.54 -0.78 -4.36
CA LYS A 3 -29.57 0.45 -5.17
C LYS A 3 -29.83 1.72 -4.35
N TYR A 4 -30.60 1.60 -3.26
CA TYR A 4 -30.86 2.71 -2.34
C TYR A 4 -29.62 3.03 -1.51
N ILE A 5 -28.90 2.01 -1.01
CA ILE A 5 -27.63 2.18 -0.30
C ILE A 5 -26.58 2.83 -1.20
N ILE A 6 -26.43 2.36 -2.44
CA ILE A 6 -25.53 2.97 -3.42
C ILE A 6 -25.88 4.44 -3.65
N ARG A 7 -27.18 4.76 -3.79
CA ARG A 7 -27.61 6.15 -3.98
C ARG A 7 -27.22 7.04 -2.79
N MET A 8 -27.41 6.55 -1.56
CA MET A 8 -27.00 7.29 -0.36
C MET A 8 -25.49 7.51 -0.30
N ILE A 9 -24.69 6.51 -0.69
CA ILE A 9 -23.23 6.63 -0.80
C ILE A 9 -22.85 7.71 -1.82
N LEU A 10 -23.48 7.71 -2.99
CA LEU A 10 -23.23 8.71 -4.04
C LEU A 10 -23.63 10.12 -3.59
N ASP A 11 -24.78 10.27 -2.94
CA ASP A 11 -25.26 11.58 -2.43
C ASP A 11 -24.29 12.14 -1.36
N ASP A 12 -23.81 11.30 -0.45
CA ASP A 12 -22.79 11.68 0.54
C ASP A 12 -21.46 12.06 -0.14
N PHE A 13 -21.04 11.28 -1.15
CA PHE A 13 -19.81 11.55 -1.89
C PHE A 13 -19.88 12.90 -2.63
N GLU A 14 -20.95 13.13 -3.39
CA GLU A 14 -21.18 14.39 -4.11
C GLU A 14 -21.21 15.56 -3.14
N LYS A 15 -21.88 15.44 -1.99
CA LYS A 15 -21.91 16.49 -0.96
C LYS A 15 -20.54 16.82 -0.39
N ASN A 16 -19.66 15.83 -0.21
CA ASN A 16 -18.34 16.03 0.41
C ASN A 16 -17.27 16.50 -0.58
N PHE A 17 -17.31 16.04 -1.84
CA PHE A 17 -16.27 16.32 -2.83
C PHE A 17 -16.69 17.29 -3.94
N ASN A 18 -18.00 17.52 -4.07
CA ASN A 18 -18.64 18.26 -5.16
C ASN A 18 -18.26 17.68 -6.53
N LEU A 19 -18.38 16.36 -6.65
CA LEU A 19 -18.01 15.59 -7.84
C LEU A 19 -19.16 14.64 -8.21
N PRO A 20 -19.64 14.67 -9.46
CA PRO A 20 -20.61 13.70 -9.95
C PRO A 20 -19.88 12.39 -10.27
N VAL A 21 -20.32 11.28 -9.65
CA VAL A 21 -19.81 9.93 -9.94
C VAL A 21 -20.98 9.00 -10.22
N GLN A 22 -20.77 8.06 -11.15
CA GLN A 22 -21.75 7.04 -11.50
C GLN A 22 -21.29 5.67 -11.01
N ILE A 23 -22.17 4.98 -10.29
CA ILE A 23 -22.03 3.55 -9.98
C ILE A 23 -23.12 2.78 -10.71
N VAL A 24 -22.73 1.83 -11.56
CA VAL A 24 -23.61 0.86 -12.21
C VAL A 24 -23.60 -0.43 -11.40
N TYR A 25 -24.74 -0.82 -10.85
CA TYR A 25 -24.92 -2.06 -10.08
C TYR A 25 -25.82 -3.03 -10.83
N ASP A 26 -25.22 -4.06 -11.42
CA ASP A 26 -25.90 -5.08 -12.20
C ASP A 26 -25.08 -6.38 -12.24
N SER A 27 -25.65 -7.46 -12.76
CA SER A 27 -24.96 -8.73 -12.91
C SER A 27 -23.77 -8.60 -13.86
N ARG A 28 -22.70 -9.36 -13.60
CA ARG A 28 -21.54 -9.44 -14.49
C ARG A 28 -21.94 -9.72 -15.93
N THR A 29 -22.84 -10.67 -16.16
CA THR A 29 -23.31 -11.00 -17.52
C THR A 29 -23.92 -9.80 -18.23
N SER A 30 -24.73 -8.98 -17.54
CA SER A 30 -25.35 -7.79 -18.12
C SER A 30 -24.31 -6.71 -18.45
N ILE A 31 -23.39 -6.44 -17.51
CA ILE A 31 -22.33 -5.44 -17.68
C ILE A 31 -21.39 -5.85 -18.83
N MET A 32 -20.95 -7.10 -18.86
CA MET A 32 -20.05 -7.62 -19.91
C MET A 32 -20.74 -7.70 -21.27
N LYS A 33 -22.04 -7.99 -21.33
CA LYS A 33 -22.81 -7.97 -22.59
C LYS A 33 -22.91 -6.56 -23.16
N SER A 34 -23.05 -5.56 -22.29
CA SER A 34 -23.18 -4.15 -22.68
C SER A 34 -21.83 -3.50 -23.00
N ASN A 35 -20.73 -4.08 -22.51
CA ASN A 35 -19.36 -3.59 -22.67
C ASN A 35 -18.42 -4.77 -23.01
N PRO A 36 -18.52 -5.31 -24.23
CA PRO A 36 -17.78 -6.53 -24.65
C PRO A 36 -16.26 -6.37 -24.65
N GLU A 37 -15.74 -5.14 -24.62
CA GLU A 37 -14.32 -4.80 -24.56
C GLU A 37 -13.68 -4.99 -23.18
N PHE A 38 -14.49 -5.06 -22.12
CA PHE A 38 -13.99 -5.22 -20.76
C PHE A 38 -13.28 -6.56 -20.57
N LYS A 39 -12.06 -6.52 -20.02
CA LYS A 39 -11.26 -7.71 -19.68
C LYS A 39 -11.10 -7.82 -18.17
N ILE A 40 -12.19 -8.17 -17.49
CA ILE A 40 -12.24 -8.20 -16.02
C ILE A 40 -12.26 -9.65 -15.52
N GLY A 41 -11.35 -9.97 -14.59
CA GLY A 41 -11.28 -11.30 -13.95
C GLY A 41 -12.60 -11.68 -13.28
N ASN A 42 -12.93 -12.98 -13.30
CA ASN A 42 -14.20 -13.51 -12.78
C ASN A 42 -14.41 -13.29 -11.28
N SER A 43 -13.34 -13.05 -10.53
CA SER A 43 -13.38 -12.85 -9.09
C SER A 43 -13.53 -11.39 -8.66
N ALA A 44 -13.37 -10.43 -9.57
CA ALA A 44 -13.58 -9.02 -9.23
C ALA A 44 -15.02 -8.78 -8.76
N ALA A 45 -15.18 -8.02 -7.68
CA ALA A 45 -16.49 -7.59 -7.20
C ALA A 45 -16.87 -6.20 -7.74
N ALA A 46 -15.86 -5.41 -8.10
CA ALA A 46 -15.97 -4.05 -8.56
C ALA A 46 -14.81 -3.69 -9.50
N PHE A 47 -14.99 -2.66 -10.32
CA PHE A 47 -13.89 -1.95 -10.98
C PHE A 47 -14.35 -0.57 -11.47
N GLN A 48 -13.40 0.36 -11.59
CA GLN A 48 -13.56 1.61 -12.31
C GLN A 48 -13.11 1.46 -13.78
N ASP A 49 -13.96 1.81 -14.73
CA ASP A 49 -13.54 2.01 -16.13
C ASP A 49 -12.85 3.37 -16.30
N ASN A 50 -11.64 3.37 -16.83
CA ASN A 50 -10.85 4.58 -17.02
C ASN A 50 -11.45 5.51 -18.09
N ASN A 51 -12.12 4.97 -19.11
CA ASN A 51 -12.62 5.76 -20.24
C ASN A 51 -13.89 6.52 -19.87
N SER A 52 -14.93 5.79 -19.42
CA SER A 52 -16.19 6.39 -18.99
C SER A 52 -16.12 7.00 -17.59
N LYS A 53 -15.05 6.70 -16.83
CA LYS A 53 -14.91 7.04 -15.41
C LYS A 53 -16.04 6.48 -14.54
N THR A 54 -16.76 5.49 -15.04
CA THR A 54 -17.89 4.84 -14.37
C THR A 54 -17.37 3.71 -13.49
N ILE A 55 -17.94 3.59 -12.30
CA ILE A 55 -17.68 2.47 -11.39
C ILE A 55 -18.73 1.38 -11.65
N TYR A 56 -18.29 0.15 -11.80
CA TYR A 56 -19.15 -1.02 -11.98
C TYR A 56 -19.06 -1.93 -10.77
N LEU A 57 -20.21 -2.29 -10.20
CA LEU A 57 -20.34 -3.23 -9.08
C LEU A 57 -21.13 -4.46 -9.53
N PHE A 58 -20.55 -5.64 -9.37
CA PHE A 58 -21.16 -6.90 -9.82
C PHE A 58 -22.14 -7.46 -8.79
N SER A 59 -23.44 -7.35 -9.07
CA SER A 59 -24.50 -7.75 -8.15
C SER A 59 -24.49 -9.25 -7.84
N ASP A 60 -24.09 -10.10 -8.79
CA ASP A 60 -24.00 -11.53 -8.57
C ASP A 60 -22.88 -11.91 -7.59
N THR A 61 -21.78 -11.15 -7.54
CA THR A 61 -20.73 -11.33 -6.53
C THR A 61 -21.24 -10.93 -5.14
N ILE A 62 -21.91 -9.78 -5.03
CA ILE A 62 -22.51 -9.32 -3.77
C ILE A 62 -23.56 -10.31 -3.24
N GLU A 63 -24.42 -10.82 -4.12
CA GLU A 63 -25.43 -11.83 -3.78
C GLU A 63 -24.81 -13.17 -3.37
N LYS A 64 -23.73 -13.60 -4.03
CA LYS A 64 -22.97 -14.79 -3.60
C LYS A 64 -22.46 -14.61 -2.17
N ILE A 65 -21.92 -13.45 -1.82
CA ILE A 65 -21.42 -13.16 -0.48
C ILE A 65 -22.56 -13.09 0.53
N ARG A 66 -23.69 -12.46 0.19
CA ARG A 66 -24.91 -12.42 1.01
C ARG A 66 -25.44 -13.81 1.32
N LYS A 67 -25.48 -14.70 0.32
CA LYS A 67 -25.92 -16.10 0.50
C LYS A 67 -24.95 -16.92 1.37
N LYS A 68 -23.68 -16.53 1.40
CA LYS A 68 -22.63 -17.08 2.26
C LYS A 68 -22.59 -16.41 3.64
N ASN A 69 -23.70 -15.86 4.14
CA ASN A 69 -23.81 -15.27 5.48
C ASN A 69 -23.53 -16.31 6.60
N TYR A 70 -22.25 -16.59 6.86
CA TYR A 70 -21.79 -17.45 7.94
C TYR A 70 -22.17 -16.84 9.30
N PHE A 71 -22.60 -17.70 10.24
CA PHE A 71 -23.00 -17.33 11.61
C PHE A 71 -24.12 -16.28 11.73
N ASN A 72 -25.03 -16.19 10.77
CA ASN A 72 -26.21 -15.32 10.86
C ASN A 72 -27.43 -16.03 11.47
N LYS A 73 -27.28 -16.68 12.63
CA LYS A 73 -28.39 -17.42 13.27
C LYS A 73 -29.57 -16.51 13.67
N SER A 74 -29.32 -15.22 13.86
CA SER A 74 -30.28 -14.21 14.35
C SER A 74 -30.74 -13.21 13.27
N GLY A 75 -30.24 -13.28 12.03
CA GLY A 75 -30.59 -12.31 10.98
C GLY A 75 -29.94 -10.92 11.16
N GLU A 76 -28.98 -10.80 12.09
CA GLU A 76 -28.33 -9.56 12.51
C GLU A 76 -27.18 -9.11 11.59
N ASN A 77 -26.60 -10.01 10.78
CA ASN A 77 -25.44 -9.72 9.94
C ASN A 77 -25.71 -9.94 8.44
N ASP A 78 -25.54 -8.90 7.63
CA ASP A 78 -25.57 -8.95 6.16
C ASP A 78 -24.17 -8.69 5.59
N ASN A 79 -23.45 -9.77 5.28
CA ASN A 79 -22.13 -9.71 4.68
C ASN A 79 -22.19 -9.07 3.30
N GLY A 80 -23.25 -9.32 2.53
CA GLY A 80 -23.43 -8.72 1.21
C GLY A 80 -23.59 -7.20 1.29
N LEU A 81 -24.40 -6.71 2.24
CA LEU A 81 -24.53 -5.27 2.49
C LEU A 81 -23.19 -4.65 2.94
N THR A 82 -22.50 -5.32 3.88
CA THR A 82 -21.21 -4.84 4.38
C THR A 82 -20.17 -4.75 3.26
N PHE A 83 -20.12 -5.78 2.42
CA PHE A 83 -19.23 -5.84 1.27
C PHE A 83 -19.59 -4.80 0.21
N LEU A 84 -20.88 -4.60 -0.07
CA LEU A 84 -21.35 -3.59 -1.02
C LEU A 84 -20.86 -2.20 -0.63
N ILE A 85 -20.97 -1.84 0.65
CA ILE A 85 -20.53 -0.54 1.16
C ILE A 85 -19.01 -0.40 1.03
N LEU A 86 -18.25 -1.42 1.43
CA LEU A 86 -16.78 -1.44 1.31
C LEU A 86 -16.33 -1.29 -0.14
N ALA A 87 -16.85 -2.11 -1.05
CA ALA A 87 -16.51 -2.06 -2.47
C ALA A 87 -16.86 -0.70 -3.10
N SER A 88 -18.00 -0.11 -2.70
CA SER A 88 -18.37 1.22 -3.18
C SER A 88 -17.38 2.29 -2.72
N PHE A 89 -17.01 2.31 -1.43
CA PHE A 89 -16.05 3.28 -0.91
C PHE A 89 -14.64 3.09 -1.49
N HIS A 90 -14.20 1.85 -1.69
CA HIS A 90 -12.93 1.53 -2.33
C HIS A 90 -12.83 2.15 -3.73
N GLU A 91 -13.80 1.86 -4.60
CA GLU A 91 -13.78 2.37 -5.97
C GLU A 91 -13.93 3.90 -6.03
N LEU A 92 -14.69 4.49 -5.10
CA LEU A 92 -14.80 5.95 -4.98
C LEU A 92 -13.49 6.58 -4.54
N GLU A 93 -12.73 5.93 -3.65
CA GLU A 93 -11.39 6.38 -3.29
C GLU A 93 -10.44 6.30 -4.48
N HIS A 94 -10.44 5.19 -5.22
CA HIS A 94 -9.67 5.07 -6.46
C HIS A 94 -10.05 6.11 -7.51
N TYR A 95 -11.34 6.39 -7.66
CA TYR A 95 -11.83 7.45 -8.54
C TYR A 95 -11.22 8.80 -8.17
N ILE A 96 -11.24 9.19 -6.88
CA ILE A 96 -10.60 10.45 -6.46
C ILE A 96 -9.09 10.40 -6.69
N GLN A 97 -8.41 9.34 -6.26
CA GLN A 97 -6.95 9.21 -6.38
C GLN A 97 -6.45 9.33 -7.83
N ARG A 98 -7.23 8.81 -8.79
CA ARG A 98 -6.87 8.80 -10.21
C ARG A 98 -7.34 10.04 -10.95
N ILE A 99 -8.59 10.46 -10.73
CA ILE A 99 -9.24 11.50 -11.54
C ILE A 99 -9.16 12.88 -10.88
N HIS A 100 -9.19 12.95 -9.56
CA HIS A 100 -9.25 14.19 -8.79
C HIS A 100 -8.27 14.20 -7.60
N PRO A 101 -6.96 13.94 -7.81
CA PRO A 101 -5.99 13.87 -6.72
C PRO A 101 -5.91 15.17 -5.91
N GLU A 102 -6.26 16.32 -6.49
CA GLU A 102 -6.32 17.62 -5.82
C GLU A 102 -7.37 17.69 -4.69
N LYS A 103 -8.34 16.78 -4.69
CA LYS A 103 -9.38 16.69 -3.66
C LYS A 103 -8.90 15.88 -2.45
N LEU A 104 -7.79 15.16 -2.58
CA LEU A 104 -7.16 14.48 -1.46
C LEU A 104 -6.30 15.50 -0.71
N ARG A 105 -6.53 15.62 0.59
CA ARG A 105 -5.59 16.37 1.44
C ARG A 105 -4.29 15.54 1.50
N GLU A 106 -3.18 16.07 1.00
CA GLU A 106 -1.86 15.40 0.98
C GLU A 106 -1.45 14.84 2.36
N GLU A 107 -1.91 15.49 3.44
CA GLU A 107 -1.70 15.10 4.83
C GLU A 107 -2.43 13.82 5.26
N LYS A 108 -3.39 13.30 4.47
CA LYS A 108 -4.27 12.17 4.85
C LYS A 108 -4.08 10.89 4.03
N LEU A 109 -3.13 10.87 3.10
CA LEU A 109 -2.66 9.62 2.50
C LEU A 109 -1.55 9.08 3.42
N ASP A 110 -1.92 8.15 4.30
CA ASP A 110 -0.97 7.44 5.19
C ASP A 110 0.14 6.73 4.39
N TYR A 111 -0.08 6.47 3.09
CA TYR A 111 0.91 5.96 2.15
C TYR A 111 0.97 6.85 0.89
N PRO A 112 2.17 7.30 0.45
CA PRO A 112 2.27 8.14 -0.74
C PRO A 112 1.94 7.32 -2.00
N LYS A 113 1.18 7.90 -2.94
CA LYS A 113 0.88 7.36 -4.29
C LYS A 113 2.10 6.73 -4.99
N VAL A 114 3.27 7.27 -4.65
CA VAL A 114 4.62 6.86 -5.05
C VAL A 114 4.92 5.38 -4.73
N MET A 115 4.50 4.88 -3.56
CA MET A 115 4.68 3.48 -3.19
C MET A 115 3.91 2.54 -4.13
N LEU A 116 2.67 2.90 -4.49
CA LEU A 116 1.86 2.10 -5.42
C LEU A 116 2.52 2.04 -6.80
N ASN A 117 3.09 3.15 -7.30
CA ASN A 117 3.83 3.17 -8.56
C ASN A 117 5.10 2.30 -8.51
N MET A 118 5.81 2.32 -7.37
CA MET A 118 7.00 1.50 -7.17
C MET A 118 6.64 0.01 -7.18
N GLU A 119 5.58 -0.39 -6.47
CA GLU A 119 5.10 -1.76 -6.42
C GLU A 119 4.59 -2.25 -7.77
N ASP A 120 3.81 -1.44 -8.49
CA ASP A 120 3.32 -1.77 -9.83
C ASP A 120 4.47 -2.06 -10.81
N LEU A 121 5.54 -1.26 -10.76
CA LEU A 121 6.73 -1.51 -11.56
C LEU A 121 7.41 -2.84 -11.16
N ILE A 122 7.58 -3.10 -9.86
CA ILE A 122 8.17 -4.37 -9.36
C ILE A 122 7.35 -5.57 -9.85
N ILE A 123 6.03 -5.51 -9.75
CA ILE A 123 5.13 -6.58 -10.18
C ILE A 123 5.27 -6.80 -11.69
N LYS A 124 5.11 -5.74 -12.51
CA LYS A 124 5.25 -5.84 -13.97
C LYS A 124 6.62 -6.40 -14.36
N ALA A 125 7.67 -5.90 -13.74
CA ALA A 125 9.04 -6.33 -13.99
C ALA A 125 9.21 -7.83 -13.69
N SER A 126 8.69 -8.30 -12.55
CA SER A 126 8.73 -9.73 -12.18
C SER A 126 7.95 -10.65 -13.14
N MET A 127 6.92 -10.12 -13.81
CA MET A 127 6.08 -10.86 -14.75
C MET A 127 6.67 -10.90 -16.17
N PHE A 128 7.24 -9.79 -16.62
CA PHE A 128 7.57 -9.59 -18.03
C PHE A 128 9.06 -9.64 -18.34
N LEU A 129 9.94 -9.49 -17.35
CA LEU A 129 11.38 -9.46 -17.59
C LEU A 129 12.04 -10.81 -17.26
N PRO A 130 12.84 -11.36 -18.19
CA PRO A 130 13.38 -12.72 -18.08
C PRO A 130 14.49 -12.85 -17.02
N ASP A 131 15.27 -11.79 -16.77
CA ASP A 131 16.48 -11.84 -15.92
C ASP A 131 16.27 -11.27 -14.51
N ILE A 132 15.04 -10.87 -14.19
CA ILE A 132 14.69 -10.51 -12.81
C ILE A 132 14.34 -11.80 -12.09
N THR A 133 15.16 -12.17 -11.09
CA THR A 133 14.76 -13.18 -10.10
C THR A 133 13.35 -12.84 -9.67
N LYS A 134 12.38 -13.74 -9.87
CA LYS A 134 10.98 -13.50 -9.49
C LYS A 134 10.97 -12.98 -8.07
N PHE A 135 10.86 -11.66 -7.93
CA PHE A 135 10.68 -11.04 -6.64
C PHE A 135 9.35 -11.61 -6.21
N ASP A 136 9.37 -12.44 -5.18
CA ASP A 136 8.17 -13.07 -4.70
C ASP A 136 7.38 -12.00 -3.95
N TYR A 137 6.79 -11.10 -4.73
CA TYR A 137 5.95 -10.02 -4.27
C TYR A 137 4.85 -10.61 -3.40
N HIS A 138 4.37 -11.82 -3.72
CA HIS A 138 3.41 -12.53 -2.90
C HIS A 138 3.94 -13.07 -1.56
N THR A 139 5.26 -13.12 -1.37
CA THR A 139 5.92 -13.35 -0.08
C THR A 139 6.05 -12.07 0.75
N PHE A 140 6.30 -10.91 0.14
CA PHE A 140 6.54 -9.66 0.88
C PHE A 140 5.31 -8.74 0.98
N HIS A 141 4.29 -9.00 0.17
CA HIS A 141 3.00 -8.32 0.15
C HIS A 141 1.89 -9.36 0.28
N ASP A 142 1.20 -9.39 1.43
CA ASP A 142 0.15 -10.36 1.70
C ASP A 142 -1.06 -10.10 0.79
N ASN A 143 -1.47 -11.13 0.03
CA ASN A 143 -2.50 -11.03 -1.01
C ASN A 143 -3.82 -11.64 -0.58
N LEU A 144 -3.99 -11.98 0.70
CA LEU A 144 -5.26 -12.56 1.17
C LEU A 144 -6.47 -11.74 0.70
N LEU A 145 -6.30 -10.42 0.56
CA LEU A 145 -7.38 -9.48 0.36
C LEU A 145 -7.21 -8.59 -0.88
N LEU A 146 -6.46 -9.02 -1.91
CA LEU A 146 -6.50 -8.36 -3.23
C LEU A 146 -7.94 -8.29 -3.81
N GLU A 147 -8.85 -9.15 -3.34
CA GLU A 147 -10.26 -9.14 -3.75
C GLU A 147 -11.18 -8.34 -2.81
N ILE A 148 -10.67 -7.91 -1.65
CA ILE A 148 -11.44 -7.15 -0.66
C ILE A 148 -10.53 -6.13 -0.05
N ASP A 149 -10.48 -4.96 -0.65
CA ASP A 149 -9.65 -3.86 -0.23
C ASP A 149 -9.80 -3.58 1.28
N ALA A 150 -8.84 -4.13 2.02
CA ALA A 150 -8.72 -4.02 3.45
C ALA A 150 -8.06 -2.68 3.76
N ASP A 151 -8.70 -1.59 3.36
CA ASP A 151 -8.27 -0.29 3.83
C ASP A 151 -8.82 -0.05 5.24
N LYS A 152 -7.93 0.31 6.17
CA LYS A 152 -8.26 0.83 7.50
C LYS A 152 -9.25 2.00 7.41
N LYS A 153 -9.19 2.79 6.33
CA LYS A 153 -10.17 3.84 6.04
C LYS A 153 -11.50 3.25 5.61
N GLY A 154 -11.50 2.22 4.77
CA GLY A 154 -12.70 1.53 4.31
C GLY A 154 -13.56 0.99 5.45
N THR A 155 -12.95 0.32 6.44
CA THR A 155 -13.66 -0.19 7.62
C THR A 155 -14.23 0.93 8.49
N LYS A 156 -13.47 2.01 8.71
CA LYS A 156 -13.90 3.20 9.47
C LYS A 156 -15.04 3.95 8.77
N ASN A 157 -14.93 4.17 7.46
CA ASN A 157 -15.94 4.83 6.64
C ASN A 157 -17.23 4.01 6.62
N THR A 158 -17.12 2.68 6.46
CA THR A 158 -18.27 1.76 6.52
C THR A 158 -19.00 1.85 7.85
N ARG A 159 -18.29 1.84 8.99
CA ARG A 159 -18.92 2.01 10.32
C ARG A 159 -19.59 3.38 10.48
N SER A 160 -18.93 4.43 10.02
CA SER A 160 -19.43 5.80 10.14
C SER A 160 -20.69 6.00 9.30
N PHE A 161 -20.68 5.52 8.06
CA PHE A 161 -21.82 5.51 7.16
C PHE A 161 -22.98 4.70 7.74
N ALA A 162 -22.72 3.47 8.19
CA ALA A 162 -23.73 2.61 8.79
C ALA A 162 -24.38 3.25 10.03
N ARG A 163 -23.59 3.95 10.85
CA ARG A 163 -24.10 4.68 12.03
C ARG A 163 -24.93 5.89 11.64
N TYR A 164 -24.41 6.73 10.74
CA TYR A 164 -25.06 7.96 10.31
C TYR A 164 -26.43 7.69 9.67
N HIS A 165 -26.48 6.68 8.81
CA HIS A 165 -27.69 6.26 8.09
C HIS A 165 -28.52 5.20 8.80
N LYS A 166 -28.14 4.83 10.04
CA LYS A 166 -28.85 3.84 10.87
C LYS A 166 -29.11 2.51 10.15
N LEU A 167 -28.05 1.90 9.61
CA LEU A 167 -28.07 0.61 8.91
C LEU A 167 -27.71 -0.52 9.89
N PRO A 168 -28.68 -1.23 10.51
CA PRO A 168 -28.40 -2.12 11.64
C PRO A 168 -27.76 -3.45 11.26
N LYS A 169 -27.77 -3.83 9.97
CA LYS A 169 -27.36 -5.17 9.50
C LYS A 169 -25.90 -5.25 9.04
N VAL A 170 -25.11 -4.19 9.20
CA VAL A 170 -23.69 -4.22 8.81
C VAL A 170 -22.91 -5.11 9.78
N ASN A 171 -22.21 -6.12 9.24
CA ASN A 171 -21.48 -7.11 10.01
C ASN A 171 -20.27 -6.48 10.71
N GLN A 172 -20.43 -6.15 11.98
CA GLN A 172 -19.37 -5.55 12.79
C GLN A 172 -18.21 -6.51 13.07
N ARG A 173 -18.48 -7.82 13.20
CA ARG A 173 -17.42 -8.83 13.41
C ARG A 173 -16.48 -8.86 12.21
N TYR A 174 -17.03 -8.84 11.00
CA TYR A 174 -16.24 -8.78 9.77
C TYR A 174 -15.35 -7.53 9.74
N LEU A 175 -15.89 -6.35 10.05
CA LEU A 175 -15.08 -5.12 10.10
C LEU A 175 -13.99 -5.16 11.19
N ASN A 176 -14.26 -5.78 12.34
CA ASN A 176 -13.28 -5.93 13.42
C ASN A 176 -12.13 -6.86 13.00
N LEU A 177 -12.45 -7.99 12.35
CA LEU A 177 -11.44 -8.90 11.83
C LEU A 177 -10.55 -8.23 10.77
N MET A 178 -11.13 -7.38 9.93
CA MET A 178 -10.38 -6.59 8.95
C MET A 178 -9.44 -5.59 9.63
N ASP A 179 -9.86 -4.96 10.73
CA ASP A 179 -9.01 -4.06 11.51
C ASP A 179 -7.84 -4.81 12.17
N GLU A 180 -8.11 -5.94 12.83
CA GLU A 180 -7.08 -6.80 13.44
C GLU A 180 -6.04 -7.25 12.39
N TYR A 181 -6.52 -7.70 11.22
CA TYR A 181 -5.64 -8.10 10.13
C TYR A 181 -4.84 -6.92 9.56
N ASN A 182 -5.46 -5.75 9.39
CA ASN A 182 -4.77 -4.57 8.88
C ASN A 182 -3.70 -4.04 9.83
N GLU A 183 -3.95 -4.11 11.13
CA GLU A 183 -2.94 -3.77 12.14
C GLU A 183 -1.74 -4.71 12.01
N PHE A 184 -1.96 -6.01 11.86
CA PHE A 184 -0.88 -6.95 11.58
C PHE A 184 -0.16 -6.62 10.27
N ARG A 185 -0.89 -6.48 9.15
CA ARG A 185 -0.34 -6.25 7.80
C ARG A 185 0.52 -4.98 7.71
N ILE A 186 0.03 -3.84 8.22
CA ILE A 186 0.75 -2.56 8.17
C ILE A 186 2.05 -2.63 8.95
N ASN A 187 2.01 -3.28 10.12
CA ASN A 187 3.21 -3.46 10.91
C ASN A 187 4.11 -4.54 10.34
N ASN A 188 3.64 -5.46 9.50
CA ASN A 188 4.45 -6.49 8.86
C ASN A 188 5.09 -6.05 7.53
N TYR A 189 4.71 -4.87 7.03
CA TYR A 189 5.14 -4.31 5.75
C TYR A 189 6.45 -3.51 5.88
N ASP A 190 7.45 -3.87 5.07
CA ASP A 190 8.83 -3.39 5.18
C ASP A 190 9.28 -2.63 3.92
N ILE A 191 9.17 -1.30 3.94
CA ILE A 191 9.46 -0.41 2.80
C ILE A 191 10.87 -0.60 2.21
N PRO A 192 11.96 -0.70 3.00
CA PRO A 192 13.31 -0.93 2.49
C PRO A 192 13.45 -2.12 1.53
N ILE A 193 12.68 -3.19 1.69
CA ILE A 193 12.73 -4.35 0.79
C ILE A 193 12.28 -3.93 -0.62
N PHE A 194 11.17 -3.22 -0.71
CA PHE A 194 10.63 -2.74 -1.99
C PHE A 194 11.56 -1.70 -2.63
N VAL A 195 12.13 -0.79 -1.85
CA VAL A 195 13.10 0.20 -2.36
C VAL A 195 14.35 -0.48 -2.92
N ASN A 196 14.90 -1.48 -2.21
CA ASN A 196 16.07 -2.22 -2.70
C ASN A 196 15.77 -2.98 -4.00
N GLU A 197 14.61 -3.63 -4.11
CA GLU A 197 14.22 -4.31 -5.35
C GLU A 197 13.99 -3.30 -6.48
N PHE A 198 13.32 -2.18 -6.20
CA PHE A 198 13.12 -1.12 -7.18
C PHE A 198 14.43 -0.59 -7.75
N ILE A 199 15.40 -0.24 -6.88
CA ILE A 199 16.72 0.22 -7.32
C ILE A 199 17.42 -0.84 -8.17
N LYS A 200 17.33 -2.12 -7.79
CA LYS A 200 17.92 -3.22 -8.55
C LYS A 200 17.33 -3.33 -9.96
N ILE A 201 16.00 -3.19 -10.09
CA ILE A 201 15.32 -3.23 -11.39
C ILE A 201 15.76 -2.05 -12.26
N ILE A 202 15.76 -0.83 -11.71
CA ILE A 202 16.17 0.37 -12.45
C ILE A 202 17.64 0.31 -12.87
N ASN A 203 18.54 -0.16 -12.00
CA ASN A 203 19.95 -0.38 -12.35
C ASN A 203 20.12 -1.35 -13.53
N GLN A 204 19.27 -2.37 -13.64
CA GLN A 204 19.33 -3.35 -14.73
C GLN A 204 18.65 -2.85 -16.01
N TYR A 205 17.59 -2.05 -15.87
CA TYR A 205 16.76 -1.57 -16.98
C TYR A 205 16.56 -0.05 -16.91
N PRO A 206 17.63 0.75 -17.08
CA PRO A 206 17.57 2.21 -16.90
C PRO A 206 16.63 2.93 -17.85
N ASP A 207 16.36 2.36 -19.03
CA ASP A 207 15.41 2.90 -20.01
C ASP A 207 13.98 3.02 -19.45
N MET A 208 13.64 2.28 -18.38
CA MET A 208 12.37 2.41 -17.67
C MET A 208 12.14 3.82 -17.12
N LEU A 209 13.20 4.52 -16.72
CA LEU A 209 13.11 5.90 -16.21
C LEU A 209 12.56 6.88 -17.26
N ARG A 210 12.67 6.54 -18.55
CA ARG A 210 12.20 7.38 -19.66
C ARG A 210 10.91 6.84 -20.29
N ASN A 211 10.47 5.66 -19.89
CA ASN A 211 9.30 5.01 -20.45
C ASN A 211 8.11 5.10 -19.50
N ARG A 212 7.20 6.03 -19.79
CA ARG A 212 5.98 6.26 -18.99
C ARG A 212 5.00 5.07 -18.96
N HIS A 213 5.14 4.11 -19.88
CA HIS A 213 4.39 2.86 -19.79
C HIS A 213 4.86 1.99 -18.61
N TRP A 214 6.15 2.07 -18.28
CA TRP A 214 6.76 1.37 -17.16
C TRP A 214 6.69 2.18 -15.86
N LEU A 215 7.07 3.46 -15.91
CA LEU A 215 7.14 4.32 -14.73
C LEU A 215 6.58 5.72 -15.03
N ASP A 216 5.33 5.96 -14.62
CA ASP A 216 4.70 7.27 -14.68
C ASP A 216 4.73 7.97 -13.30
N CYS A 217 5.94 8.22 -12.79
CA CYS A 217 6.12 8.82 -11.47
C CYS A 217 7.41 9.65 -11.40
N ASP A 218 7.30 10.97 -11.59
CA ASP A 218 8.44 11.89 -11.54
C ASP A 218 9.15 11.87 -10.18
N GLU A 219 8.40 11.67 -9.09
CA GLU A 219 8.95 11.57 -7.74
C GLU A 219 9.89 10.37 -7.57
N LEU A 220 9.66 9.25 -8.27
CA LEU A 220 10.57 8.11 -8.26
C LEU A 220 11.75 8.32 -9.21
N ILE A 221 11.52 8.94 -10.37
CA ILE A 221 12.54 9.16 -11.40
C ILE A 221 13.65 10.08 -10.89
N GLN A 222 13.32 11.11 -10.10
CA GLN A 222 14.30 12.08 -9.59
C GLN A 222 15.41 11.49 -8.73
N PHE A 223 15.25 10.27 -8.17
CA PHE A 223 16.28 9.59 -7.36
C PHE A 223 17.45 9.06 -8.20
N PHE A 224 17.28 8.96 -9.52
CA PHE A 224 18.20 8.24 -10.40
C PHE A 224 18.86 9.16 -11.42
N ASN A 225 20.07 8.77 -11.80
CA ASN A 225 20.75 9.24 -13.00
C ASN A 225 20.12 8.60 -14.25
N PRO A 226 20.33 9.17 -15.45
CA PRO A 226 19.80 8.62 -16.68
C PRO A 226 20.33 7.23 -17.06
N ASP A 227 21.38 6.75 -16.39
CA ASP A 227 21.99 5.42 -16.54
C ASP A 227 21.46 4.39 -15.52
N GLY A 228 20.47 4.77 -14.70
CA GLY A 228 19.83 3.90 -13.71
C GLY A 228 20.51 3.87 -12.35
N THR A 229 21.68 4.49 -12.19
CA THR A 229 22.34 4.57 -10.88
C THR A 229 21.65 5.59 -9.97
N LEU A 230 21.73 5.41 -8.65
CA LEU A 230 21.26 6.44 -7.72
C LEU A 230 22.11 7.70 -7.85
N LYS A 231 21.45 8.86 -7.70
CA LYS A 231 22.14 10.15 -7.62
C LYS A 231 23.08 10.20 -6.41
N PRO A 232 24.16 11.00 -6.48
CA PRO A 232 25.05 11.21 -5.35
C PRO A 232 24.34 11.95 -4.21
N ILE A 233 24.87 11.80 -2.99
CA ILE A 233 24.19 12.27 -1.77
C ILE A 233 23.85 13.76 -1.76
N ASN A 234 24.70 14.61 -2.36
CA ASN A 234 24.48 16.05 -2.49
C ASN A 234 23.23 16.38 -3.33
N GLU A 235 22.90 15.56 -4.32
CA GLU A 235 21.68 15.72 -5.11
C GLU A 235 20.47 15.06 -4.44
N LEU A 236 20.66 13.92 -3.76
CA LEU A 236 19.58 13.29 -2.99
C LEU A 236 19.05 14.21 -1.88
N MET A 237 19.92 15.01 -1.25
CA MET A 237 19.55 15.99 -0.23
C MET A 237 18.56 17.05 -0.72
N THR A 238 18.47 17.30 -2.03
CA THR A 238 17.57 18.31 -2.58
C THR A 238 16.20 17.75 -2.98
N ILE A 239 16.01 16.44 -2.87
CA ILE A 239 14.77 15.77 -3.25
C ILE A 239 13.74 15.94 -2.14
N ASP A 240 12.56 16.43 -2.48
CA ASP A 240 11.40 16.41 -1.59
C ASP A 240 10.57 15.15 -1.86
N SER A 241 10.71 14.15 -0.99
CA SER A 241 9.97 12.90 -1.08
C SER A 241 9.87 12.23 0.29
N LYS A 242 8.69 11.67 0.59
CA LYS A 242 8.49 10.83 1.77
C LYS A 242 9.30 9.53 1.72
N LEU A 243 9.80 9.12 0.54
CA LEU A 243 10.61 7.93 0.37
C LEU A 243 12.12 8.16 0.53
N LEU A 244 12.55 9.42 0.61
CA LEU A 244 13.96 9.80 0.70
C LEU A 244 14.74 9.04 1.78
N PRO A 245 14.24 8.89 3.04
CA PRO A 245 14.97 8.17 4.07
C PRO A 245 15.29 6.72 3.70
N TYR A 246 14.38 6.04 3.01
CA TYR A 246 14.55 4.65 2.61
C TYR A 246 15.53 4.49 1.44
N PHE A 247 15.50 5.41 0.46
CA PHE A 247 16.48 5.42 -0.63
C PHE A 247 17.90 5.68 -0.12
N VAL A 248 18.06 6.66 0.79
CA VAL A 248 19.36 6.97 1.42
C VAL A 248 19.87 5.82 2.28
N SER A 249 18.98 5.11 2.97
CA SER A 249 19.31 3.94 3.79
C SER A 249 19.44 2.64 2.98
N SER A 250 19.26 2.68 1.66
CA SER A 250 19.39 1.48 0.81
C SER A 250 20.84 0.99 0.78
N LEU A 251 21.03 -0.32 0.58
CA LEU A 251 22.36 -0.91 0.46
C LEU A 251 23.19 -0.25 -0.66
N ASN A 252 22.54 0.12 -1.76
CA ASN A 252 23.22 0.73 -2.89
C ASN A 252 23.68 2.16 -2.57
N CYS A 253 22.85 2.96 -1.91
CA CYS A 253 23.25 4.31 -1.50
C CYS A 253 24.38 4.27 -0.48
N ILE A 254 24.26 3.48 0.59
CA ILE A 254 25.29 3.39 1.63
C ILE A 254 26.63 2.89 1.06
N LYS A 255 26.61 1.91 0.15
CA LYS A 255 27.83 1.45 -0.54
C LYS A 255 28.43 2.53 -1.42
N SER A 256 27.61 3.31 -2.12
CA SER A 256 28.10 4.36 -3.02
C SER A 256 28.86 5.49 -2.30
N ILE A 257 28.54 5.75 -1.03
CA ILE A 257 29.19 6.78 -0.21
C ILE A 257 30.32 6.24 0.66
N ASN A 258 30.50 4.92 0.74
CA ASN A 258 31.52 4.31 1.58
C ASN A 258 32.94 4.64 1.07
N GLY A 259 33.79 5.19 1.95
CA GLY A 259 35.17 5.55 1.63
C GLY A 259 35.32 6.83 0.81
N LEU A 260 34.23 7.52 0.46
CA LEU A 260 34.27 8.82 -0.20
C LEU A 260 34.36 9.97 0.81
N PRO A 261 35.03 11.09 0.47
CA PRO A 261 35.03 12.28 1.30
C PRO A 261 33.62 12.89 1.33
N ILE A 262 32.97 12.80 2.49
CA ILE A 262 31.66 13.39 2.76
C ILE A 262 31.78 14.49 3.82
N ASN A 263 31.01 15.56 3.66
CA ASN A 263 31.04 16.71 4.56
C ASN A 263 30.10 16.53 5.77
N HIS A 264 30.18 17.44 6.73
CA HIS A 264 29.37 17.37 7.96
C HIS A 264 27.86 17.40 7.71
N GLU A 265 27.41 18.19 6.73
CA GLU A 265 26.00 18.31 6.38
C GLU A 265 25.45 16.98 5.81
N GLN A 266 26.20 16.36 4.91
CA GLN A 266 25.89 15.05 4.33
C GLN A 266 25.87 13.96 5.40
N ILE A 267 26.85 13.96 6.32
CA ILE A 267 26.88 13.04 7.47
C ILE A 267 25.61 13.19 8.31
N CYS A 268 25.25 14.42 8.68
CA CYS A 268 24.06 14.67 9.49
C CYS A 268 22.76 14.30 8.75
N PHE A 269 22.73 14.48 7.44
CA PHE A 269 21.59 14.09 6.61
C PHE A 269 21.41 12.56 6.55
N VAL A 270 22.49 11.82 6.26
CA VAL A 270 22.47 10.35 6.22
C VAL A 270 22.11 9.77 7.60
N ASP A 271 22.69 10.31 8.67
CA ASP A 271 22.40 9.90 10.05
C ASP A 271 20.90 10.04 10.39
N LYS A 272 20.28 11.17 10.03
CA LYS A 272 18.83 11.38 10.19
C LYS A 272 17.99 10.39 9.38
N CYS A 273 18.40 10.08 8.14
CA CYS A 273 17.69 9.11 7.31
C CYS A 273 17.76 7.70 7.92
N LEU A 274 18.94 7.29 8.39
CA LEU A 274 19.14 6.00 9.07
C LEU A 274 18.33 5.92 10.36
N GLU A 275 18.36 6.98 11.18
CA GLU A 275 17.58 7.09 12.41
C GLU A 275 16.08 6.91 12.14
N PHE A 276 15.55 7.59 11.14
CA PHE A 276 14.14 7.47 10.77
C PHE A 276 13.76 6.02 10.44
N VAL A 277 14.53 5.36 9.57
CA VAL A 277 14.25 3.98 9.12
C VAL A 277 14.37 2.98 10.28
N ILE A 278 15.39 3.12 11.12
CA ILE A 278 15.60 2.27 12.31
C ILE A 278 14.49 2.46 13.34
N ASP A 279 14.12 3.71 13.64
CA ASP A 279 13.07 4.01 14.62
C ASP A 279 11.70 3.52 14.17
N GLU A 280 11.40 3.64 12.88
CA GLU A 280 10.16 3.08 12.31
C GLU A 280 10.14 1.55 12.44
N HIS A 281 11.25 0.89 12.10
CA HIS A 281 11.39 -0.56 12.22
C HIS A 281 11.16 -1.02 13.66
N ASN A 282 11.87 -0.43 14.63
CA ASN A 282 11.74 -0.76 16.05
C ASN A 282 10.31 -0.56 16.57
N LYS A 283 9.62 0.50 16.13
CA LYS A 283 8.21 0.75 16.48
C LYS A 283 7.28 -0.33 15.92
N LYS A 284 7.49 -0.74 14.67
CA LYS A 284 6.68 -1.80 14.03
C LYS A 284 6.96 -3.17 14.66
N GLU A 285 8.22 -3.53 14.91
CA GLU A 285 8.60 -4.76 15.60
C GLU A 285 7.97 -4.85 16.99
N LYS A 286 8.02 -3.77 17.77
CA LYS A 286 7.39 -3.72 19.08
C LYS A 286 5.89 -4.04 18.98
N LYS A 287 5.17 -3.39 18.06
CA LYS A 287 3.75 -3.66 17.82
C LYS A 287 3.49 -5.10 17.37
N LEU A 288 4.31 -5.64 16.46
CA LEU A 288 4.18 -7.04 16.04
C LEU A 288 4.41 -8.00 17.20
N SER A 289 5.33 -7.70 18.12
CA SER A 289 5.59 -8.54 19.29
C SER A 289 4.42 -8.58 20.28
N GLU A 290 3.63 -7.50 20.34
CA GLU A 290 2.37 -7.41 21.10
C GLU A 290 1.22 -8.21 20.45
N ILE A 291 1.32 -8.50 19.14
CA ILE A 291 0.32 -9.26 18.38
C ILE A 291 0.65 -10.77 18.43
N SER A 292 -0.27 -11.57 18.99
CA SER A 292 -0.17 -13.03 18.99
C SER A 292 -0.37 -13.62 17.59
N LEU A 293 0.57 -14.44 17.13
CA LEU A 293 0.47 -15.13 15.83
C LEU A 293 -0.69 -16.13 15.78
N SER A 294 -0.99 -16.80 16.89
CA SER A 294 -2.13 -17.72 16.95
C SER A 294 -3.46 -16.97 16.86
N HIS A 295 -3.52 -15.75 17.40
CA HIS A 295 -4.67 -14.86 17.26
C HIS A 295 -4.85 -14.43 15.80
N ILE A 296 -3.79 -13.95 15.14
CA ILE A 296 -3.87 -13.57 13.71
C ILE A 296 -4.24 -14.76 12.82
N GLN A 297 -3.73 -15.96 13.11
CA GLN A 297 -4.16 -17.18 12.39
C GLN A 297 -5.65 -17.46 12.57
N ALA A 298 -6.21 -17.24 13.77
CA ALA A 298 -7.63 -17.38 14.01
C ALA A 298 -8.44 -16.30 13.25
N THR A 299 -8.01 -15.03 13.32
CA THR A 299 -8.59 -13.90 12.58
C THR A 299 -8.64 -14.21 11.08
N LEU A 300 -7.53 -14.69 10.51
CA LEU A 300 -7.46 -15.03 9.09
C LEU A 300 -8.32 -16.22 8.71
N ASN A 301 -8.38 -17.25 9.54
CA ASN A 301 -9.26 -18.39 9.32
C ASN A 301 -10.74 -17.99 9.35
N GLU A 302 -11.09 -17.00 10.18
CA GLU A 302 -12.45 -16.46 10.23
C GLU A 302 -12.74 -15.57 9.01
N LEU A 303 -11.82 -14.70 8.61
CA LEU A 303 -11.93 -13.91 7.37
C LEU A 303 -12.09 -14.83 6.15
N LYS A 304 -11.26 -15.88 6.00
CA LYS A 304 -11.39 -16.86 4.91
C LYS A 304 -12.77 -17.51 4.87
N LYS A 305 -13.43 -17.72 6.01
CA LYS A 305 -14.82 -18.20 6.02
C LYS A 305 -15.77 -17.14 5.48
N TYR A 306 -15.63 -15.87 5.88
CA TYR A 306 -16.47 -14.77 5.37
C TYR A 306 -16.30 -14.52 3.87
N THR A 307 -15.08 -14.65 3.36
CA THR A 307 -14.71 -14.20 2.01
C THR A 307 -14.65 -15.35 1.01
N GLN A 308 -14.35 -16.57 1.49
CA GLN A 308 -13.99 -17.74 0.68
C GLN A 308 -12.86 -17.48 -0.34
N VAL A 309 -12.02 -16.46 -0.09
CA VAL A 309 -10.81 -16.25 -0.88
C VAL A 309 -9.89 -17.44 -0.62
N ASN A 310 -9.43 -18.09 -1.70
CA ASN A 310 -8.44 -19.16 -1.62
C ASN A 310 -7.16 -18.58 -1.02
N GLY A 311 -6.98 -18.81 0.28
CA GLY A 311 -5.90 -18.23 1.05
C GLY A 311 -4.57 -18.96 0.90
N GLU A 312 -4.31 -19.61 -0.24
CA GLU A 312 -2.99 -20.21 -0.54
C GLU A 312 -1.89 -19.15 -0.54
N ASN A 313 -2.24 -17.89 -0.85
CA ASN A 313 -1.33 -16.74 -0.85
C ASN A 313 -1.44 -15.85 0.42
N SER A 314 -2.25 -16.27 1.40
CA SER A 314 -2.48 -15.50 2.63
C SER A 314 -1.53 -15.92 3.73
N LYS A 315 -0.68 -15.00 4.18
CA LYS A 315 0.45 -15.36 5.04
C LYS A 315 0.26 -14.79 6.45
N THR A 316 0.27 -15.68 7.43
CA THR A 316 0.36 -15.39 8.88
C THR A 316 1.80 -15.17 9.36
N ILE A 317 2.76 -15.13 8.44
CA ILE A 317 4.20 -15.16 8.75
C ILE A 317 4.70 -13.73 8.95
N ARG A 318 5.50 -13.50 10.00
CA ARG A 318 6.19 -12.22 10.21
C ARG A 318 7.30 -12.07 9.16
N TYR A 319 7.28 -10.97 8.40
CA TYR A 319 8.21 -10.68 7.31
C TYR A 319 9.21 -9.57 7.64
N MET A 320 9.01 -8.83 8.72
CA MET A 320 9.95 -7.80 9.16
C MET A 320 11.33 -8.31 9.62
N ALA A 321 11.52 -9.62 9.72
CA ALA A 321 12.74 -10.24 10.24
C ALA A 321 13.91 -10.23 9.24
N ASN A 322 14.16 -9.13 8.51
CA ASN A 322 15.45 -8.93 7.84
C ASN A 322 16.49 -8.40 8.84
N GLU A 323 16.71 -9.18 9.91
CA GLU A 323 17.58 -8.82 11.03
C GLU A 323 18.99 -8.46 10.56
N ASN A 324 19.47 -9.10 9.49
CA ASN A 324 20.77 -8.81 8.88
C ASN A 324 20.83 -7.40 8.30
N TYR A 325 19.80 -6.96 7.58
CA TYR A 325 19.75 -5.61 7.02
C TYR A 325 19.69 -4.56 8.12
N TYR A 326 18.84 -4.72 9.12
CA TYR A 326 18.71 -3.75 10.22
C TYR A 326 19.93 -3.75 11.14
N SER A 327 20.55 -4.90 11.39
CA SER A 327 21.85 -4.98 12.08
C SER A 327 22.94 -4.23 11.31
N TYR A 328 22.95 -4.34 9.97
CA TYR A 328 23.84 -3.56 9.13
C TYR A 328 23.56 -2.05 9.23
N LEU A 329 22.30 -1.62 9.17
CA LEU A 329 21.95 -0.19 9.34
C LEU A 329 22.41 0.36 10.69
N HIS A 330 22.29 -0.41 11.77
CA HIS A 330 22.80 -0.03 13.09
C HIS A 330 24.32 0.17 13.08
N GLN A 331 25.08 -0.73 12.44
CA GLN A 331 26.54 -0.59 12.30
C GLN A 331 26.92 0.65 11.49
N VAL A 332 26.20 0.92 10.40
CA VAL A 332 26.40 2.11 9.57
C VAL A 332 26.12 3.36 10.40
N LYS A 333 25.01 3.42 11.13
CA LYS A 333 24.70 4.56 12.01
C LYS A 333 25.83 4.84 13.02
N GLN A 334 26.33 3.80 13.70
CA GLN A 334 27.47 3.92 14.62
C GLN A 334 28.74 4.46 13.95
N TYR A 335 29.01 4.04 12.71
CA TYR A 335 30.14 4.57 11.94
C TYR A 335 30.00 6.07 11.65
N PHE A 336 28.81 6.53 11.23
CA PHE A 336 28.54 7.94 10.98
C PHE A 336 28.60 8.80 12.26
N GLU A 337 28.13 8.28 13.41
CA GLU A 337 28.27 8.93 14.70
C GLU A 337 29.75 9.15 15.08
N ASN A 338 30.60 8.15 14.83
CA ASN A 338 32.03 8.25 15.10
C ASN A 338 32.74 9.24 14.17
N LEU A 339 32.37 9.27 12.88
CA LEU A 339 32.87 10.26 11.93
C LEU A 339 32.49 11.68 12.36
N LYS A 340 31.23 11.88 12.81
CA LYS A 340 30.74 13.17 13.29
C LYS A 340 31.53 13.67 14.49
N LYS A 341 31.81 12.79 15.47
CA LYS A 341 32.66 13.11 16.64
C LYS A 341 34.09 13.45 16.22
N GLY A 342 34.70 12.65 15.35
CA GLY A 342 36.05 12.90 14.85
C GLY A 342 36.20 14.21 14.07
N LEU A 343 35.15 14.64 13.33
CA LEU A 343 35.12 15.95 12.67
C LEU A 343 34.96 17.10 13.67
N GLN A 344 34.16 16.92 14.73
CA GLN A 344 34.03 17.91 15.81
C GLN A 344 35.34 18.07 16.61
N GLU A 345 36.10 16.99 16.80
CA GLU A 345 37.38 17.00 17.51
C GLU A 345 38.53 17.58 16.66
N LYS A 346 38.51 17.37 15.34
CA LYS A 346 39.51 17.93 14.40
C LYS A 346 39.20 19.36 13.96
N GLY A 347 37.93 19.77 14.04
CA GLY A 347 37.46 21.12 13.76
C GLY A 347 37.06 21.81 15.05
N GLY A 348 38.05 22.25 15.83
CA GLY A 348 37.81 23.21 16.90
C GLY A 348 37.05 24.41 16.35
N TYR A 349 35.96 24.78 17.01
CA TYR A 349 35.24 26.03 16.76
C TYR A 349 36.24 27.19 16.64
N SER A 350 36.49 27.65 15.42
CA SER A 350 36.88 29.04 15.23
C SER A 350 35.57 29.81 15.32
N ARG A 351 35.51 30.68 16.33
CA ARG A 351 34.38 31.56 16.66
C ARG A 351 33.87 32.34 15.47
#